data_AF-A0A2V8I1E2-F1
#
_entry.id   AF-A0A2V8I1E2-F1
#
_cell.length_a   1.000
_cell.length_b   1.000
_cell.length_c   1.000
_cell.angle_alpha   90.00
_cell.angle_beta   90.00
_cell.angle_gamma   90.00
#
_symmetry.space_group_name_H-M   'P 1'
#
loop_
_entity.id
_entity.type
_entity.pdbx_description
1 polymer ?
#
loop_
_entity_poly.entity_id
_entity_poly.type
_entity_poly.pdbx_seq_one_letter_code
_entity_poly.pdbx_strand_id
1 'polypeptide(L)' 'MPVPEPVALDVIYEDEDVLVVNKPAGMVVHPTYRNVTGTVLNGLLWRFRDRGDITPGLVS' A
#
# COMPACT_ATOMS: atom_id res chain seq x y z
N MET A 1 6.44 13.25 -0.79
CA MET A 1 5.30 12.51 -0.22
C MET A 1 4.99 11.34 -1.15
N PRO A 2 4.55 10.18 -0.64
CA PRO A 2 4.16 9.04 -1.49
C PRO A 2 3.02 9.43 -2.43
N VAL A 3 3.08 8.99 -3.69
CA VAL A 3 2.01 9.20 -4.68
C VAL A 3 1.26 7.88 -4.95
N PRO A 4 -0.05 7.91 -5.25
CA PRO A 4 -0.79 6.73 -5.68
C PRO A 4 -0.20 6.13 -6.96
N GLU A 5 0.06 4.82 -6.99
CA GLU A 5 0.52 4.10 -8.18
C GLU A 5 -0.20 2.75 -8.34
N PRO A 6 -0.49 2.29 -9.58
CA PRO A 6 -1.14 1.02 -9.86
C PRO A 6 -0.22 -0.19 -9.62
N VAL A 7 0.25 -0.37 -8.38
CA VAL A 7 1.02 -1.52 -7.92
C VAL A 7 0.08 -2.70 -7.65
N ALA A 8 0.39 -3.87 -8.22
CA ALA A 8 -0.36 -5.09 -7.95
C ALA A 8 -0.13 -5.54 -6.51
N LEU A 9 -1.21 -5.67 -5.72
CA LEU A 9 -1.19 -6.18 -4.35
C LEU A 9 -1.92 -7.52 -4.32
N ASP A 10 -1.23 -8.56 -3.84
CA ASP A 10 -1.82 -9.88 -3.60
C ASP A 10 -2.57 -9.87 -2.26
N VAL A 11 -3.86 -9.58 -2.30
CA VAL A 11 -4.73 -9.50 -1.12
C VAL A 11 -5.23 -10.90 -0.77
N ILE A 12 -4.82 -11.40 0.41
CA ILE A 12 -5.24 -12.73 0.90
C ILE A 12 -6.40 -12.65 1.89
N TYR A 13 -6.69 -11.46 2.42
CA TYR A 13 -7.82 -11.18 3.30
C TYR A 13 -8.15 -9.68 3.31
N GLU A 14 -9.44 -9.33 3.29
CA GLU A 14 -9.96 -7.96 3.44
C GLU A 14 -11.30 -8.01 4.17
N ASP A 15 -11.45 -7.20 5.21
CA ASP A 15 -12.74 -6.89 5.84
C ASP A 15 -12.91 -5.38 6.01
N GLU A 16 -13.86 -4.95 6.86
CA GLU A 16 -14.15 -3.52 7.09
C GLU A 16 -13.03 -2.81 7.86
N ASP A 17 -12.20 -3.53 8.61
CA ASP A 17 -11.21 -2.99 9.54
C ASP A 17 -9.76 -3.23 9.08
N VAL A 18 -9.47 -4.35 8.41
CA VAL A 18 -8.12 -4.79 8.07
C VAL A 18 -7.96 -5.34 6.65
N LEU A 19 -6.76 -5.18 6.12
CA LEU A 19 -6.32 -5.71 4.83
C LEU A 19 -5.00 -6.47 5.02
N VAL A 20 -4.96 -7.74 4.61
CA VAL A 20 -3.75 -8.56 4.65
C VAL A 20 -3.25 -8.78 3.23
N VAL A 21 -2.01 -8.36 2.98
CA VAL A 21 -1.34 -8.46 1.68
C VAL A 21 -0.15 -9.40 1.77
N ASN A 22 -0.10 -10.38 0.87
CA ASN A 22 1.06 -11.23 0.65
C ASN A 22 2.07 -10.52 -0.27
N LYS A 23 2.91 -9.66 0.31
CA LYS A 23 3.93 -8.96 -0.48
C LYS A 23 5.10 -9.91 -0.85
N PRO A 24 5.59 -9.89 -2.10
CA PRO A 24 6.75 -10.68 -2.46
C PRO A 24 8.02 -10.17 -1.75
N ALA A 25 9.02 -11.04 -1.61
CA ALA A 25 10.33 -10.64 -1.12
C ALA A 25 10.94 -9.55 -2.03
N GLY A 26 11.57 -8.55 -1.43
CA GLY A 26 12.14 -7.40 -2.16
C GLY A 26 11.17 -6.24 -2.40
N MET A 27 9.85 -6.43 -2.21
CA MET A 27 8.91 -5.30 -2.25
C MET A 27 9.00 -4.48 -0.95
N VAL A 28 9.25 -3.18 -1.12
CA VAL A 28 9.34 -2.22 -0.01
C VAL A 28 7.94 -1.87 0.48
N VAL A 29 7.77 -1.70 1.79
CA VAL A 29 6.46 -1.43 2.38
C VAL A 29 6.09 0.06 2.29
N HIS A 30 6.95 0.95 2.80
CA HIS A 30 6.75 2.40 2.75
C HIS A 30 7.91 3.08 2.01
N PRO A 31 7.68 4.22 1.33
CA PRO A 31 8.73 4.94 0.64
C PRO A 31 9.89 5.33 1.55
N THR A 32 11.09 5.00 1.09
CA THR A 32 12.33 5.39 1.74
C THR A 32 13.12 6.28 0.79
N TYR A 33 14.21 6.90 1.25
CA TYR A 33 15.08 7.70 0.39
C TYR A 33 15.55 6.96 -0.87
N ARG A 34 15.73 5.63 -0.81
CA ARG A 34 16.20 4.82 -1.94
C ARG A 34 15.08 4.27 -2.82
N ASN A 35 13.88 4.09 -2.27
CA ASN A 35 12.75 3.47 -2.96
C ASN A 35 11.52 4.31 -2.67
N VAL A 36 11.27 5.31 -3.51
CA VAL A 36 10.19 6.29 -3.34
C VAL A 36 8.87 5.90 -4.01
N THR A 37 8.93 4.93 -4.92
CA THR A 37 7.83 4.44 -5.78
C THR A 37 7.72 2.93 -5.70
N GLY A 38 6.64 2.35 -6.21
CA GLY A 38 6.45 0.90 -6.31
C GLY A 38 6.35 0.17 -4.97
N THR A 39 6.08 0.88 -3.87
CA THR A 39 5.96 0.28 -2.53
C THR A 39 4.52 -0.18 -2.27
N VAL A 40 4.32 -0.97 -1.21
CA VAL A 40 2.98 -1.35 -0.75
C VAL A 40 2.12 -0.12 -0.50
N LEU A 41 2.66 0.90 0.18
CA LEU A 41 1.95 2.17 0.40
C LEU A 41 1.51 2.86 -0.89
N ASN A 42 2.34 2.89 -1.94
CA ASN A 42 1.93 3.46 -3.24
C ASN A 42 0.70 2.72 -3.81
N GLY A 43 0.70 1.38 -3.72
CA GLY A 43 -0.41 0.54 -4.13
C GLY A 43 -1.68 0.74 -3.28
N LEU A 44 -1.54 0.90 -1.96
CA LEU A 44 -2.68 1.16 -1.07
C LEU A 44 -3.32 2.52 -1.36
N LEU A 45 -2.50 3.55 -1.54
CA LEU A 45 -2.97 4.88 -1.93
C LEU A 45 -3.73 4.85 -3.27
N TRP A 46 -3.29 4.03 -4.23
CA TRP A 46 -4.00 3.86 -5.50
C TRP A 46 -5.30 3.08 -5.38
N ARG A 47 -5.31 1.98 -4.62
CA ARG A 47 -6.49 1.13 -4.40
C ARG A 47 -7.62 1.91 -3.73
N PHE A 48 -7.28 2.76 -2.76
CA PHE A 48 -8.25 3.52 -1.97
C PHE A 48 -8.40 4.99 -2.40
N ARG A 49 -7.85 5.39 -3.55
CA ARG A 49 -7.90 6.80 -4.03
C ARG A 49 -9.31 7.39 -4.13
N ASP A 50 -10.30 6.53 -4.35
CA ASP A 50 -11.71 6.90 -4.50
C ASP A 50 -12.52 6.68 -3.21
N ARG A 51 -11.91 6.10 -2.16
CA ARG A 51 -12.51 6.00 -0.82
C ARG A 51 -12.06 7.22 0.00
N GLY A 52 -12.98 8.12 0.33
CA GLY A 52 -12.69 9.33 1.10
C GLY A 52 -12.04 9.05 2.48
N ASP A 53 -11.22 9.99 2.95
CA ASP A 53 -10.53 10.04 4.26
C ASP A 53 -9.77 8.78 4.73
N ILE A 54 -9.37 7.89 3.80
CA ILE A 54 -8.46 6.80 4.15
C ILE A 54 -7.02 7.28 4.01
N THR A 55 -6.38 7.61 5.14
CA THR A 55 -4.92 7.72 5.21
C THR A 55 -4.39 6.41 5.80
N PRO A 56 -3.79 5.49 5.00
CA PRO A 56 -3.32 4.22 5.52
C PRO A 56 -2.27 4.42 6.62
N GLY A 57 -2.64 4.13 7.87
CA GLY A 57 -1.70 4.01 8.98
C GLY A 57 -1.00 2.66 8.87
N LEU A 58 0.27 2.65 8.50
CA LEU A 58 1.03 1.41 8.40
C LEU A 58 1.71 1.12 9.75
N VAL A 59 1.28 0.04 10.42
CA VAL A 59 1.93 -0.47 11.64
C VAL A 59 2.83 -1.64 11.21
N SER A 60 4.13 -1.52 11.46
CA SER A 60 5.16 -2.53 11.18
C SER A 60 5.36 -3.49 12.34
#